data_AF-A0AAJ1LZZ3-F1
#
_entry.id   AF-A0AAJ1LZZ3-F1
#
_cell.length_a   1.000
_cell.length_b   1.000
_cell.length_c   1.000
_cell.angle_alpha   90.00
_cell.angle_beta   90.00
_cell.angle_gamma   90.00
#
_symmetry.space_group_name_H-M   'P 1'
#
loop_
_entity.id
_entity.type
_entity.pdbx_description
1 polymer ?
#
loop_
_entity_poly.entity_id
_entity_poly.type
_entity_poly.pdbx_seq_one_letter_code
_entity_poly.pdbx_strand_id
1 'polypeptide(L)' 'MGKKVVSEVHSVYQHNGSTHRASVKSHGVVTRSAWQPPTKVAYAHRPKSVSGNQAFWARRG' A
#
# COMPACT_ATOMS: atom_id res chain seq x y z
N MET A 1 -11.70 12.03 -26.69
CA MET A 1 -11.17 10.79 -26.08
C MET A 1 -10.85 11.09 -24.61
N GLY A 2 -11.74 10.77 -23.69
CA GLY A 2 -11.58 11.14 -22.27
C GLY A 2 -10.57 10.26 -21.55
N LYS A 3 -9.60 10.85 -20.84
CA LYS A 3 -8.70 10.09 -19.95
C LYS A 3 -9.55 9.42 -18.88
N LYS A 4 -9.57 8.08 -18.85
CA LYS A 4 -10.23 7.32 -17.79
C LYS A 4 -9.47 7.60 -16.49
N VAL A 5 -10.07 8.41 -15.61
CA VAL A 5 -9.53 8.62 -14.26
C VAL A 5 -9.74 7.33 -13.49
N VAL A 6 -8.69 6.51 -13.40
CA VAL A 6 -8.70 5.32 -12.55
C VAL A 6 -8.37 5.79 -11.14
N SER A 7 -9.36 5.73 -10.25
CA SER A 7 -9.11 5.97 -8.82
C SER A 7 -8.21 4.87 -8.27
N GLU A 8 -7.28 5.22 -7.38
CA GLU A 8 -6.34 4.29 -6.77
C GLU A 8 -6.47 4.29 -5.25
N VAL A 9 -6.03 3.18 -4.65
CA VAL A 9 -5.86 3.04 -3.20
C VAL A 9 -4.37 3.04 -2.93
N HIS A 10 -3.93 3.93 -2.05
CA HIS A 10 -2.54 4.10 -1.68
C HIS A 10 -2.33 3.68 -0.22
N SER A 11 -1.20 3.04 0.04
CA SER A 11 -0.72 2.76 1.39
C SER A 11 0.73 3.24 1.49
N VAL A 12 0.94 4.26 2.31
CA VAL A 12 2.25 4.86 2.60
C VAL A 12 2.54 4.63 4.07
N TYR A 13 3.74 4.15 4.37
CA TYR A 13 4.15 3.93 5.75
C TYR A 13 5.61 4.27 5.95
N GLN A 14 5.89 5.07 6.97
CA GLN A 14 7.24 5.39 7.42
C GLN A 14 7.35 5.04 8.90
N HIS A 15 8.41 4.32 9.25
CA HIS A 15 8.69 3.97 10.64
C HIS A 15 10.19 4.03 10.92
N ASN A 16 10.58 4.64 12.04
CA ASN A 16 11.99 4.94 12.34
C ASN A 16 12.71 3.88 13.17
N GLY A 17 11.98 3.00 13.86
CA GLY A 17 12.56 1.97 14.74
C GLY A 17 12.38 0.51 14.31
N SER A 18 11.78 0.20 13.16
CA SER A 18 11.57 -1.20 12.73
C SER A 18 11.52 -1.34 11.22
N THR A 19 11.90 -2.53 10.74
CA THR A 19 11.69 -2.90 9.35
C THR A 19 10.19 -3.04 9.11
N HIS A 20 9.68 -2.41 8.06
CA HIS A 20 8.25 -2.29 7.85
C HIS A 20 7.87 -2.41 6.39
N ARG A 21 6.59 -2.63 6.10
CA ARG A 21 6.06 -2.66 4.74
C ARG A 21 4.66 -2.08 4.67
N ALA A 22 4.33 -1.57 3.48
CA ALA A 22 2.98 -1.13 3.14
C ALA A 22 2.27 -2.19 2.32
N SER A 23 0.95 -2.28 2.49
CA SER A 23 0.10 -3.22 1.75
C SER A 23 -1.24 -2.57 1.40
N VAL A 24 -1.75 -2.93 0.23
CA VAL A 24 -3.07 -2.53 -0.26
C VAL A 24 -3.82 -3.79 -0.66
N LYS A 25 -5.08 -3.92 -0.23
CA LYS A 25 -6.03 -4.90 -0.74
C LYS A 25 -7.11 -4.20 -1.54
N SER A 26 -7.41 -4.69 -2.74
CA SER A 26 -8.58 -4.27 -3.51
C SER A 26 -9.12 -5.45 -4.30
N HIS A 27 -10.45 -5.65 -4.29
CA HIS A 27 -11.12 -6.80 -4.88
C HIS A 27 -10.53 -8.15 -4.43
N GLY A 28 -10.22 -8.28 -3.13
CA GLY A 28 -9.60 -9.52 -2.60
C GLY A 28 -8.11 -9.68 -2.91
N VAL A 29 -7.55 -8.94 -3.86
CA VAL A 29 -6.13 -9.05 -4.24
C VAL A 29 -5.28 -8.11 -3.42
N VAL A 30 -4.15 -8.62 -2.92
CA VAL A 30 -3.21 -7.87 -2.08
C VAL A 30 -1.94 -7.54 -2.86
N THR A 31 -1.61 -6.26 -2.97
CA THR A 31 -0.31 -5.76 -3.43
C THR A 31 0.50 -5.34 -2.21
N ARG A 32 1.78 -5.71 -2.16
CA ARG A 32 2.68 -5.40 -1.04
C ARG A 32 3.94 -4.72 -1.55
N SER A 33 4.47 -3.78 -0.79
CA SER A 33 5.84 -3.33 -0.99
C SER A 33 6.83 -4.41 -0.55
N ALA A 34 8.09 -4.29 -0.98
CA ALA A 34 9.19 -4.92 -0.27
C ALA A 34 9.24 -4.45 1.19
N TRP A 35 9.90 -5.23 2.05
CA TRP A 35 10.26 -4.78 3.38
C TRP A 35 11.28 -3.65 3.27
N GLN A 36 10.99 -2.53 3.92
CA GLN A 36 11.84 -1.36 3.96
C GLN A 36 12.51 -1.27 5.33
N PRO A 37 13.81 -0.93 5.37
CA PRO A 37 14.50 -0.70 6.62
C PRO A 37 13.92 0.52 7.35
N PRO A 38 14.25 0.71 8.64
CA PRO A 38 13.84 1.90 9.37
C PRO A 38 14.23 3.19 8.63
N THR A 39 13.46 4.25 8.81
CA THR A 39 13.61 5.58 8.17
C THR A 39 13.29 5.66 6.68
N LYS A 40 13.17 4.52 5.98
CA LYS A 40 12.68 4.50 4.59
C LYS A 40 11.16 4.51 4.54
N VAL A 41 10.62 4.95 3.42
CA VAL A 41 9.17 4.93 3.15
C VAL A 41 8.83 3.63 2.42
N ALA A 42 7.90 2.87 2.99
CA ALA A 42 7.24 1.77 2.32
C ALA A 42 6.00 2.26 1.58
N TYR A 43 5.86 1.88 0.31
CA TYR A 43 4.76 2.31 -0.54
C TYR A 43 4.17 1.16 -1.35
N ALA A 44 2.84 1.05 -1.33
CA ALA A 44 2.08 0.15 -2.19
C ALA A 44 0.83 0.88 -2.70
N HIS A 45 0.43 0.58 -3.93
CA HIS A 45 -0.80 1.10 -4.53
C HIS A 45 -1.49 0.02 -5.37
N ARG A 46 -2.77 0.24 -5.64
CA ARG A 46 -3.57 -0.60 -6.54
C ARG A 46 -4.77 0.19 -7.06
N PRO A 47 -5.28 -0.09 -8.28
CA PRO A 47 -6.56 0.41 -8.71
C PRO A 47 -7.66 0.14 -7.69
N LYS A 48 -8.48 1.16 -7.43
CA LYS A 48 -9.62 1.11 -6.51
C LYS A 48 -10.74 0.27 -7.12
N SER A 49 -11.37 -0.55 -6.28
CA SER A 49 -12.59 -1.29 -6.62
C SER A 49 -13.81 -0.61 -6.01
N VAL A 50 -15.01 -1.01 -6.44
CA VAL A 50 -16.26 -0.47 -5.87
C VAL A 50 -16.33 -0.71 -4.35
N SER A 51 -15.80 -1.83 -3.87
CA SER A 51 -15.74 -2.18 -2.45
C SER A 51 -14.49 -2.99 -2.10
N GLY A 52 -14.27 -3.26 -0.81
CA GLY A 52 -13.18 -4.11 -0.34
C GLY A 52 -11.78 -3.50 -0.48
N ASN A 53 -11.70 -2.17 -0.52
CA ASN A 53 -10.44 -1.42 -0.53
C ASN A 53 -9.91 -1.29 0.91
N GLN A 54 -8.70 -1.74 1.15
CA GLN A 54 -8.04 -1.64 2.46
C GLN A 54 -6.58 -1.27 2.29
N ALA A 55 -6.08 -0.40 3.15
CA ALA A 55 -4.66 -0.10 3.31
C ALA A 55 -4.23 -0.55 4.71
N PHE A 56 -3.11 -1.25 4.80
CA PHE A 56 -2.59 -1.75 6.07
C PHE A 56 -1.08 -1.91 6.03
N TRP A 57 -0.50 -2.07 7.22
CA TRP A 57 0.95 -2.09 7.42
C TRP A 57 1.36 -3.32 8.22
N ALA A 58 2.62 -3.71 8.06
CA ALA A 58 3.24 -4.72 8.92
C ALA A 58 4.63 -4.25 9.33
N ARG A 59 5.04 -4.66 10.52
CA ARG A 59 6.36 -4.39 11.11
C ARG A 59 7.03 -5.72 11.45
N ARG A 60 8.36 -5.73 11.43
CA ARG A 60 9.19 -6.77 12.02
C ARG A 60 10.36 -6.11 12.75
N GLY A 61 10.49 -6.42 14.03
CA GLY A 61 11.62 -6.12 14.90
C GLY A 61 12.33 -7.41 15.25
#